data_AF-A0A4Q7QAB5-F1
#
_entry.id   AF-A0A4Q7QAB5-F1
#
_cell.length_a   1.000
_cell.length_b   1.000
_cell.length_c   1.000
_cell.angle_alpha   90.00
_cell.angle_beta   90.00
_cell.angle_gamma   90.00
#
_symmetry.space_group_name_H-M   'P 1'
#
loop_
_entity.id
_entity.type
_entity.pdbx_description
1 polymer ?
#
loop_
_entity_poly.entity_id
_entity_poly.type
_entity_poly.pdbx_seq_one_letter_code
_entity_poly.pdbx_strand_id
1 'polypeptide(L)'
;MKWKMLSMELMKILSDPRRNKILHLASEEPVTVKKLAEEMNEEPVRLYYHIKMLVNADLLEVVETRQIGNLTEKYYKTINLSDVIYKGNIEEQAEHVDLALSLLHKRLDPGLHLYQKALEKIREEKKNGKTFKKLPFQVSIDTSSSKMTGQEWRESIEPIMKAMGKNKDIQDPWPEIPTDVRDDEEGTFQYVLISYRVEDAEQLGLIKSEED
;
A
#
# COMPACT_ATOMS: atom_id res chain seq x y z
N MET A 1 -14.90 -3.58 4.71
CA MET A 1 -13.59 -3.99 4.16
C MET A 1 -13.20 -5.27 4.86
N LYS A 2 -12.62 -6.24 4.14
CA LYS A 2 -12.02 -7.42 4.76
C LYS A 2 -10.84 -6.99 5.64
N TRP A 3 -10.59 -7.73 6.69
CA TRP A 3 -9.39 -7.54 7.51
C TRP A 3 -8.47 -8.75 7.34
N LYS A 4 -7.16 -8.48 7.26
CA LYS A 4 -6.13 -9.52 7.22
C LYS A 4 -5.02 -9.14 8.21
N MET A 5 -4.61 -10.09 9.03
CA MET A 5 -3.43 -9.93 9.86
C MET A 5 -2.20 -9.80 8.97
N LEU A 6 -1.41 -8.76 9.23
CA LEU A 6 -0.20 -8.45 8.50
C LEU A 6 0.99 -9.06 9.24
N SER A 7 1.29 -10.32 8.93
CA SER A 7 2.48 -11.02 9.40
C SER A 7 3.75 -10.40 8.81
N MET A 8 4.90 -10.67 9.41
CA MET A 8 6.20 -10.19 8.93
C MET A 8 6.51 -10.69 7.52
N GLU A 9 6.10 -11.91 7.18
CA GLU A 9 6.20 -12.44 5.82
C GLU A 9 5.34 -11.63 4.85
N LEU A 10 4.09 -11.35 5.21
CA LEU A 10 3.17 -10.58 4.37
C LEU A 10 3.62 -9.12 4.21
N MET A 11 4.22 -8.52 5.26
CA MET A 11 4.85 -7.20 5.17
C MET A 11 5.97 -7.18 4.13
N LYS A 12 6.87 -8.18 4.16
CA LYS A 12 7.94 -8.31 3.16
C LYS A 12 7.35 -8.44 1.75
N ILE A 13 6.35 -9.31 1.58
CA ILE A 13 5.69 -9.54 0.30
C ILE A 13 5.12 -8.24 -0.26
N LEU A 14 4.33 -7.52 0.53
CA LEU A 14 3.68 -6.27 0.11
C LEU A 14 4.61 -5.04 0.15
N SER A 15 5.87 -5.17 0.56
CA SER A 15 6.86 -4.07 0.53
C SER A 15 7.64 -4.02 -0.79
N ASP A 16 7.55 -5.08 -1.59
CA ASP A 16 8.25 -5.19 -2.85
C ASP A 16 7.47 -4.48 -3.97
N PRO A 17 8.10 -3.52 -4.67
CA PRO A 17 7.41 -2.73 -5.68
C PRO A 17 7.03 -3.55 -6.92
N ARG A 18 7.81 -4.56 -7.32
CA ARG A 18 7.46 -5.44 -8.46
C ARG A 18 6.23 -6.26 -8.13
N ARG A 19 6.16 -6.82 -6.91
CA ARG A 19 4.98 -7.54 -6.43
C ARG A 19 3.75 -6.65 -6.39
N ASN A 20 3.88 -5.42 -5.88
CA ASN A 20 2.78 -4.44 -5.90
C ASN A 20 2.36 -4.06 -7.32
N LYS A 21 3.30 -3.97 -8.28
CA LYS A 21 2.99 -3.70 -9.68
C LYS A 21 2.22 -4.85 -10.35
N ILE A 22 2.66 -6.09 -10.14
CA ILE A 22 1.96 -7.30 -10.61
C ILE A 22 0.52 -7.30 -10.10
N LEU A 23 0.37 -7.07 -8.80
CA LEU A 23 -0.91 -7.00 -8.12
C LEU A 23 -1.82 -5.88 -8.64
N HIS A 24 -1.26 -4.71 -8.97
CA HIS A 24 -2.01 -3.61 -9.55
C HIS A 24 -2.52 -3.98 -10.96
N LEU A 25 -1.64 -4.46 -11.83
CA LEU A 25 -1.99 -4.86 -13.20
C LEU A 25 -3.04 -5.98 -13.21
N ALA A 26 -2.90 -6.99 -12.34
CA ALA A 26 -3.85 -8.10 -12.23
C ALA A 26 -5.15 -7.74 -11.48
N SER A 27 -5.30 -6.51 -10.98
CA SER A 27 -6.52 -6.05 -10.32
C SER A 27 -7.57 -5.51 -11.30
N GLU A 28 -7.14 -5.00 -12.45
CA GLU A 28 -8.03 -4.46 -13.49
C GLU A 28 -8.73 -5.59 -14.25
N GLU A 29 -7.94 -6.56 -14.72
CA GLU A 29 -8.42 -7.74 -15.44
C GLU A 29 -7.51 -8.96 -15.21
N PRO A 30 -7.97 -10.19 -15.48
CA PRO A 30 -7.10 -11.37 -15.46
C PRO A 30 -5.95 -11.25 -16.47
N VAL A 31 -4.71 -11.37 -16.02
CA VAL A 31 -3.49 -11.20 -16.84
C VAL A 31 -2.61 -12.43 -16.84
N THR A 32 -1.88 -12.66 -17.93
CA THR A 32 -0.92 -13.77 -18.05
C THR A 32 0.47 -13.32 -17.65
N VAL A 33 1.38 -14.26 -17.33
CA VAL A 33 2.79 -13.93 -17.03
C VAL A 33 3.44 -13.17 -18.20
N LYS A 34 3.09 -13.55 -19.43
CA LYS A 34 3.59 -12.89 -20.64
C LYS A 34 3.12 -11.43 -20.70
N LYS A 35 1.83 -11.18 -20.44
CA LYS A 35 1.28 -9.82 -20.45
C LYS A 35 1.89 -8.97 -19.34
N LEU A 36 2.06 -9.53 -18.14
CA LEU A 36 2.76 -8.86 -17.04
C LEU A 36 4.19 -8.48 -17.41
N ALA A 37 4.93 -9.40 -18.04
CA ALA A 37 6.30 -9.18 -18.50
C ALA A 37 6.40 -8.04 -19.53
N GLU A 38 5.47 -8.01 -20.50
CA GLU A 38 5.36 -6.93 -21.49
C GLU A 38 5.08 -5.57 -20.83
N GLU A 39 4.09 -5.49 -19.94
CA GLU A 39 3.71 -4.24 -19.25
C GLU A 39 4.80 -3.74 -18.28
N MET A 40 5.55 -4.65 -17.67
CA MET A 40 6.64 -4.32 -16.75
C MET A 40 7.99 -4.14 -17.46
N ASN A 41 8.06 -4.39 -18.77
CA ASN A 41 9.30 -4.40 -19.54
C ASN A 41 10.39 -5.31 -18.92
N GLU A 42 9.98 -6.52 -18.51
CA GLU A 42 10.83 -7.54 -17.89
C GLU A 42 10.75 -8.88 -18.65
N GLU A 43 11.71 -9.77 -18.40
CA GLU A 43 11.66 -11.14 -18.90
C GLU A 43 10.67 -11.99 -18.08
N PRO A 44 9.79 -12.81 -18.69
CA PRO A 44 8.82 -13.64 -17.97
C PRO A 44 9.42 -14.50 -16.85
N VAL A 45 10.66 -14.98 -17.06
CA VAL A 45 11.42 -15.78 -16.09
C VAL A 45 11.59 -15.05 -14.75
N ARG A 46 11.76 -13.72 -14.77
CA ARG A 46 11.93 -12.90 -13.56
C ARG A 46 10.64 -12.79 -12.75
N LEU A 47 9.48 -12.92 -13.38
CA LEU A 47 8.19 -12.75 -12.72
C LEU A 47 7.66 -14.01 -12.03
N TYR A 48 8.07 -15.21 -12.45
CA TYR A 48 7.52 -16.45 -11.89
C TYR A 48 7.74 -16.59 -10.38
N TYR A 49 8.89 -16.13 -9.86
CA TYR A 49 9.17 -16.16 -8.43
C TYR A 49 8.19 -15.24 -7.67
N HIS A 50 8.03 -13.99 -8.12
CA HIS A 50 7.11 -13.02 -7.52
C HIS A 50 5.66 -13.51 -7.58
N ILE A 51 5.22 -14.05 -8.72
CA ILE A 51 3.87 -14.61 -8.90
C ILE A 51 3.63 -15.77 -7.93
N LYS A 52 4.60 -16.70 -7.80
CA LYS A 52 4.49 -17.81 -6.85
C LYS A 52 4.34 -17.32 -5.40
N MET A 53 5.15 -16.33 -5.01
CA MET A 53 5.05 -15.73 -3.67
C MET A 53 3.68 -15.08 -3.43
N LEU A 54 3.15 -14.37 -4.41
CA LEU A 54 1.83 -13.73 -4.34
C LEU A 54 0.68 -14.74 -4.25
N VAL A 55 0.78 -15.84 -5.01
CA VAL A 55 -0.21 -16.94 -4.96
C VAL A 55 -0.17 -17.63 -3.61
N ASN A 56 1.02 -17.97 -3.10
CA ASN A 56 1.16 -18.61 -1.79
C ASN A 56 0.66 -17.74 -0.62
N ALA A 57 0.66 -16.42 -0.79
CA ALA A 57 0.18 -15.47 0.20
C ALA A 57 -1.31 -15.12 0.07
N ASP A 58 -2.04 -15.78 -0.83
CA ASP A 58 -3.44 -15.47 -1.17
C ASP A 58 -3.65 -14.00 -1.55
N LEU A 59 -2.73 -13.44 -2.33
CA LEU A 59 -2.84 -12.10 -2.92
C LEU A 59 -3.17 -12.15 -4.42
N LEU A 60 -2.89 -13.29 -5.06
CA LEU A 60 -3.10 -13.52 -6.48
C LEU A 60 -3.63 -14.95 -6.67
N GLU A 61 -4.58 -15.15 -7.58
CA GLU A 61 -5.13 -16.48 -7.89
C GLU A 61 -5.16 -16.74 -9.38
N VAL A 62 -5.17 -18.02 -9.77
CA VAL A 62 -5.40 -18.43 -11.15
C VAL A 62 -6.90 -18.56 -11.37
N VAL A 63 -7.47 -17.66 -12.17
CA VAL A 63 -8.92 -17.64 -12.45
C VAL A 63 -9.29 -18.38 -13.73
N GLU A 64 -8.31 -18.59 -14.62
CA GLU A 64 -8.50 -19.32 -15.88
C GLU A 64 -7.21 -20.01 -16.31
N THR A 65 -7.34 -21.16 -16.95
CA THR A 65 -6.22 -21.86 -17.61
C THR A 65 -6.64 -22.22 -19.03
N ARG A 66 -5.86 -21.78 -20.01
CA ARG A 66 -6.10 -22.03 -21.44
C ARG A 66 -4.97 -22.86 -22.04
N GLN A 67 -5.32 -23.78 -22.92
CA GLN A 67 -4.35 -24.51 -23.73
C GLN A 67 -4.18 -23.81 -25.07
N ILE A 68 -2.97 -23.33 -25.37
CA ILE A 68 -2.62 -22.69 -26.65
C ILE A 68 -1.56 -23.57 -27.33
N GLY A 69 -2.02 -24.47 -28.20
CA GLY A 69 -1.17 -25.52 -28.78
C GLY A 69 -0.61 -26.45 -27.70
N ASN A 70 0.71 -26.49 -27.54
CA ASN A 70 1.39 -27.28 -26.51
C ASN A 70 1.67 -26.49 -25.22
N LEU A 71 1.33 -25.19 -25.18
CA LEU A 71 1.56 -24.34 -24.01
C LEU A 71 0.29 -24.23 -23.16
N THR A 72 0.44 -24.45 -21.85
CA THR A 72 -0.61 -24.14 -20.88
C THR A 72 -0.41 -22.72 -20.35
N GLU A 73 -1.33 -21.82 -20.66
CA GLU A 73 -1.31 -20.43 -20.21
C GLU A 73 -2.27 -20.23 -19.04
N LYS A 74 -1.80 -19.60 -17.97
CA LYS A 74 -2.58 -19.27 -16.77
C LYS A 74 -2.89 -17.79 -16.73
N TYR A 75 -4.13 -17.45 -16.38
CA TYR A 75 -4.60 -16.09 -16.18
C TYR A 75 -4.75 -15.84 -14.69
N TYR A 76 -4.11 -14.78 -14.22
CA TYR A 76 -4.00 -14.43 -12.82
C TYR A 76 -4.83 -13.20 -12.50
N LYS A 77 -5.52 -13.20 -11.36
CA LYS A 77 -6.26 -12.05 -10.86
C LYS A 77 -5.91 -11.77 -9.41
N THR A 78 -5.85 -10.50 -9.06
CA THR A 78 -5.61 -10.05 -7.69
C THR A 78 -6.81 -10.36 -6.79
N ILE A 79 -6.52 -10.84 -5.58
CA ILE A 79 -7.51 -11.07 -4.54
C ILE A 79 -7.68 -9.77 -3.73
N ASN A 80 -8.66 -8.94 -4.10
CA ASN A 80 -9.24 -7.85 -3.30
C ASN A 80 -8.26 -6.93 -2.51
N LEU A 81 -7.25 -6.33 -3.15
CA LEU A 81 -6.32 -5.41 -2.46
C LEU A 81 -6.93 -4.09 -1.97
N SER A 82 -7.89 -3.53 -2.71
CA SER A 82 -8.51 -2.24 -2.36
C SER A 82 -9.41 -2.30 -1.13
N ASP A 83 -9.72 -3.53 -0.72
CA ASP A 83 -10.82 -3.86 0.17
C ASP A 83 -10.31 -4.57 1.42
N VAL A 84 -8.98 -4.71 1.59
CA VAL A 84 -8.32 -5.35 2.73
C VAL A 84 -7.58 -4.32 3.58
N ILE A 85 -7.92 -4.29 4.87
CA ILE A 85 -7.12 -3.58 5.87
C ILE A 85 -6.11 -4.55 6.47
N TYR A 86 -4.85 -4.18 6.36
CA TYR A 86 -3.72 -4.91 6.95
C TYR A 86 -3.39 -4.34 8.32
N LYS A 87 -3.56 -5.14 9.38
CA LYS A 87 -3.17 -4.76 10.75
C LYS A 87 -1.94 -5.55 11.17
N GLY A 88 -0.88 -4.87 11.59
CA GLY A 88 0.36 -5.50 12.04
C GLY A 88 0.12 -6.56 13.12
N ASN A 89 0.79 -7.72 12.98
CA ASN A 89 0.93 -8.64 14.10
C ASN A 89 1.95 -8.06 15.09
N ILE A 90 1.47 -7.59 16.25
CA ILE A 90 2.31 -6.90 17.24
C ILE A 90 3.41 -7.82 17.79
N GLU A 91 3.10 -9.10 18.01
CA GLU A 91 4.05 -10.07 18.56
C GLU A 91 5.21 -10.31 17.58
N GLU A 92 4.90 -10.65 16.33
CA GLU A 92 5.94 -10.85 15.29
C GLU A 92 6.74 -9.57 15.01
N GLN A 93 6.09 -8.40 15.02
CA GLN A 93 6.78 -7.13 14.85
C GLN A 93 7.72 -6.82 16.02
N ALA A 94 7.35 -7.18 17.24
CA ALA A 94 8.19 -7.03 18.42
C ALA A 94 9.44 -7.93 18.37
N GLU A 95 9.35 -9.10 17.73
CA GLU A 95 10.51 -9.98 17.49
C GLU A 95 11.49 -9.41 16.43
N HIS A 96 11.00 -8.49 15.57
CA HIS A 96 11.72 -8.00 14.40
C HIS A 96 11.59 -6.48 14.20
N VAL A 97 11.76 -5.70 15.28
CA VAL A 97 11.49 -4.25 15.32
C VAL A 97 12.16 -3.48 14.18
N ASP A 98 13.47 -3.64 13.99
CA ASP A 98 14.23 -2.91 12.97
C ASP A 98 13.73 -3.20 11.55
N LEU A 99 13.44 -4.48 11.28
CA LEU A 99 12.90 -4.90 10.00
C LEU A 99 11.49 -4.34 9.79
N ALA A 100 10.62 -4.45 10.79
CA ALA A 100 9.25 -3.92 10.73
C ALA A 100 9.26 -2.40 10.44
N LEU A 101 10.10 -1.64 11.14
CA LEU A 101 10.28 -0.20 10.91
C LEU A 101 10.83 0.07 9.51
N SER A 102 11.83 -0.68 9.03
CA SER A 102 12.37 -0.48 7.68
C SER A 102 11.31 -0.72 6.59
N LEU A 103 10.42 -1.70 6.77
CA LEU A 103 9.33 -1.99 5.84
C LEU A 103 8.25 -0.89 5.86
N LEU A 104 8.01 -0.28 7.01
CA LEU A 104 7.15 0.91 7.13
C LEU A 104 7.78 2.12 6.44
N HIS A 105 9.06 2.38 6.67
CA HIS A 105 9.82 3.45 5.99
C HIS A 105 9.78 3.31 4.48
N LYS A 106 9.97 2.09 3.94
CA LYS A 106 9.83 1.82 2.50
C LYS A 106 8.48 2.24 1.91
N ARG A 107 7.41 2.29 2.72
CA ARG A 107 6.09 2.75 2.29
C ARG A 107 5.86 4.25 2.49
N LEU A 108 6.42 4.82 3.56
CA LEU A 108 6.19 6.21 3.94
C LEU A 108 7.13 7.17 3.19
N ASP A 109 8.41 6.81 3.10
CA ASP A 109 9.47 7.67 2.57
C ASP A 109 9.23 8.10 1.12
N PRO A 110 8.71 7.27 0.19
CA PRO A 110 8.41 7.72 -1.16
C PRO A 110 7.41 8.90 -1.19
N GLY A 111 6.40 8.87 -0.33
CA GLY A 111 5.43 9.97 -0.20
C GLY A 111 6.06 11.24 0.36
N LEU A 112 6.90 11.10 1.39
CA LEU A 112 7.65 12.23 1.97
C LEU A 112 8.61 12.86 0.96
N HIS A 113 9.35 12.03 0.22
CA HIS A 113 10.25 12.50 -0.83
C HIS A 113 9.50 13.13 -2.01
N LEU A 114 8.33 12.60 -2.39
CA LEU A 114 7.50 13.19 -3.43
C LEU A 114 6.98 14.57 -3.01
N TYR A 115 6.56 14.70 -1.75
CA TYR A 115 6.16 15.99 -1.17
C TYR A 115 7.34 16.99 -1.14
N GLN A 116 8.53 16.54 -0.74
CA GLN A 116 9.75 17.35 -0.80
C GLN A 116 10.03 17.83 -2.22
N LYS A 117 9.98 16.94 -3.22
CA LYS A 117 10.18 17.28 -4.64
C LYS A 117 9.15 18.29 -5.14
N ALA A 118 7.90 18.16 -4.71
CA ALA A 118 6.86 19.14 -5.01
C ALA A 118 7.23 20.54 -4.48
N LEU A 119 7.68 20.64 -3.24
CA LEU A 119 8.09 21.91 -2.63
C LEU A 119 9.35 22.50 -3.27
N GLU A 120 10.34 21.66 -3.59
CA GLU A 120 11.55 22.07 -4.31
C GLU A 120 11.22 22.70 -5.66
N LYS A 121 10.34 22.07 -6.44
CA LYS A 121 9.87 22.57 -7.74
C LYS A 121 9.12 23.89 -7.61
N ILE A 122 8.22 24.01 -6.63
CA ILE A 122 7.51 25.27 -6.36
C ILE A 122 8.51 26.38 -6.00
N ARG A 123 9.52 26.08 -5.17
CA ARG A 123 10.55 27.05 -4.75
C ARG A 123 11.36 27.56 -5.95
N GLU A 124 11.76 26.68 -6.86
CA GLU A 124 12.49 27.05 -8.08
C GLU A 124 11.64 27.92 -9.00
N GLU A 125 10.41 27.50 -9.28
CA GLU A 125 9.52 28.17 -10.21
C GLU A 125 9.01 29.53 -9.67
N LYS A 126 8.91 29.70 -8.35
CA LYS A 126 8.67 30.99 -7.71
C LYS A 126 9.79 32.00 -7.98
N LYS A 127 11.05 31.56 -8.08
CA LYS A 127 12.16 32.46 -8.47
C LYS A 127 11.98 32.98 -9.89
N ASN A 128 11.28 32.23 -10.74
CA ASN A 128 10.95 32.59 -12.12
C ASN A 128 9.60 33.34 -12.23
N GLY A 129 9.05 33.85 -11.11
CA GLY A 129 7.81 34.62 -11.09
C GLY A 129 6.52 33.79 -11.22
N LYS A 130 6.59 32.46 -11.22
CA LYS A 130 5.40 31.60 -11.28
C LYS A 130 4.69 31.51 -9.93
N THR A 131 3.37 31.33 -9.97
CA THR A 131 2.53 31.10 -8.79
C THR A 131 1.87 29.73 -8.87
N PHE A 132 1.58 29.12 -7.72
CA PHE A 132 1.01 27.78 -7.63
C PHE A 132 -0.25 27.81 -6.75
N LYS A 133 -1.30 27.13 -7.22
CA LYS A 133 -2.54 26.90 -6.46
C LYS A 133 -2.69 25.44 -5.98
N LYS A 134 -1.82 24.55 -6.46
CA LYS A 134 -1.79 23.12 -6.15
C LYS A 134 -0.35 22.60 -6.20
N LEU A 135 -0.12 21.46 -5.56
CA LEU A 135 1.13 20.72 -5.66
C LEU A 135 1.30 20.18 -7.11
N PRO A 136 2.54 20.13 -7.64
CA PRO A 136 2.82 19.63 -8.98
C PRO A 136 2.71 18.10 -9.11
N PHE A 137 2.63 17.37 -8.00
CA PHE A 137 2.44 15.92 -7.92
C PHE A 137 1.19 15.62 -7.09
N GLN A 138 0.59 14.44 -7.29
CA GLN A 138 -0.53 13.99 -6.46
C GLN A 138 0.00 13.44 -5.12
N VAL A 139 0.14 14.33 -4.14
CA VAL A 139 0.62 14.03 -2.78
C VAL A 139 -0.02 14.97 -1.78
N SER A 140 -0.39 14.48 -0.60
CA SER A 140 -0.81 15.28 0.54
C SER A 140 -0.20 14.75 1.85
N ILE A 141 0.01 15.67 2.78
CA ILE A 141 0.33 15.36 4.18
C ILE A 141 -0.64 16.19 5.00
N ASP A 142 -1.62 15.51 5.59
CA ASP A 142 -2.70 16.13 6.35
C ASP A 142 -2.52 15.76 7.82
N THR A 143 -2.58 16.77 8.70
CA THR A 143 -2.37 16.59 10.13
C THR A 143 -3.52 17.18 10.92
N SER A 144 -4.02 16.46 11.91
CA SER A 144 -4.98 16.97 12.88
C SER A 144 -4.64 16.47 14.28
N SER A 145 -5.00 17.25 15.28
CA SER A 145 -4.84 16.89 16.69
C SER A 145 -6.15 17.12 17.41
N SER A 146 -6.54 16.18 18.25
CA SER A 146 -7.80 16.26 18.99
C SER A 146 -7.60 15.75 20.41
N LYS A 147 -8.22 16.44 21.38
CA LYS A 147 -8.31 15.98 22.76
C LYS A 147 -9.54 15.09 22.89
N MET A 148 -9.36 13.85 23.31
CA MET A 148 -10.42 12.84 23.44
C MET A 148 -9.98 11.72 24.38
N THR A 149 -10.90 10.86 24.77
CA THR A 149 -10.57 9.66 25.56
C THR A 149 -9.90 8.58 24.69
N GLY A 150 -9.24 7.60 25.33
CA GLY A 150 -8.70 6.44 24.62
C GLY A 150 -9.76 5.64 23.85
N GLN A 151 -10.97 5.53 24.43
CA GLN A 151 -12.11 4.90 23.75
C GLN A 151 -12.53 5.68 22.50
N GLU A 152 -12.76 6.98 22.61
CA GLU A 152 -13.14 7.85 21.48
C GLU A 152 -12.09 7.78 20.36
N TRP A 153 -10.81 7.75 20.72
CA TRP A 153 -9.72 7.59 19.77
C TRP A 153 -9.80 6.25 19.02
N ARG A 154 -9.99 5.12 19.71
CA ARG A 154 -10.12 3.81 19.03
C ARG A 154 -11.32 3.76 18.10
N GLU A 155 -12.46 4.27 18.55
CA GLU A 155 -13.70 4.33 17.77
C GLU A 155 -13.56 5.24 16.54
N SER A 156 -12.66 6.23 16.57
CA SER A 156 -12.38 7.10 15.42
C SER A 156 -11.69 6.41 14.24
N ILE A 157 -10.96 5.31 14.47
CA ILE A 157 -10.09 4.70 13.43
C ILE A 157 -10.91 4.02 12.33
N GLU A 158 -11.97 3.31 12.70
CA GLU A 158 -12.84 2.61 11.75
C GLU A 158 -13.45 3.52 10.68
N PRO A 159 -14.17 4.62 11.03
CA PRO A 159 -14.78 5.49 10.03
C PRO A 159 -13.74 6.16 9.13
N ILE A 160 -12.56 6.52 9.66
CA ILE A 160 -11.45 7.08 8.87
C ILE A 160 -11.00 6.08 7.79
N MET A 161 -10.76 4.83 8.19
CA MET A 161 -10.30 3.80 7.27
C MET A 161 -11.39 3.43 6.24
N LYS A 162 -12.67 3.39 6.65
CA LYS A 162 -13.82 3.18 5.75
C LYS A 162 -13.99 4.32 4.74
N ALA A 163 -13.68 5.56 5.13
CA ALA A 163 -13.73 6.70 4.22
C ALA A 163 -12.72 6.57 3.06
N MET A 164 -11.55 5.94 3.30
CA MET A 164 -10.50 5.77 2.30
C MET A 164 -10.73 4.61 1.31
N GLY A 165 -11.46 3.56 1.72
CA GLY A 165 -11.75 2.41 0.86
C GLY A 165 -12.66 2.76 -0.34
N LYS A 166 -12.40 2.14 -1.50
CA LYS A 166 -13.20 2.32 -2.74
C LYS A 166 -14.57 1.65 -2.64
N ASN A 167 -14.63 0.47 -2.02
CA ASN A 167 -15.85 -0.31 -1.90
C ASN A 167 -16.59 0.02 -0.59
N LYS A 168 -17.68 0.80 -0.71
CA LYS A 168 -18.49 1.25 0.43
C LYS A 168 -19.48 0.20 0.92
N ASP A 169 -19.72 -0.85 0.14
CA ASP A 169 -20.75 -1.86 0.39
C ASP A 169 -20.24 -3.04 1.24
N ILE A 170 -18.95 -3.05 1.62
CA ILE A 170 -18.38 -4.16 2.39
C ILE A 170 -18.75 -4.04 3.87
N GLN A 171 -19.60 -4.97 4.32
CA GLN A 171 -20.12 -5.04 5.68
C GLN A 171 -19.29 -5.89 6.67
N ASP A 172 -18.10 -6.34 6.26
CA ASP A 172 -17.21 -7.10 7.15
C ASP A 172 -16.96 -6.33 8.47
N PRO A 173 -16.98 -7.03 9.61
CA PRO A 173 -16.81 -6.41 10.92
C PRO A 173 -15.41 -5.84 11.07
N TRP A 174 -15.33 -4.66 11.69
CA TRP A 174 -14.07 -4.07 12.09
C TRP A 174 -13.38 -4.98 13.12
N PRO A 175 -12.07 -5.24 13.02
CA PRO A 175 -11.38 -6.07 13.99
C PRO A 175 -11.47 -5.40 15.37
N GLU A 176 -11.69 -6.21 16.40
CA GLU A 176 -11.66 -5.72 17.77
C GLU A 176 -10.28 -5.11 18.05
N ILE A 177 -10.27 -3.83 18.43
CA ILE A 177 -9.07 -3.16 18.90
C ILE A 177 -9.07 -3.36 20.42
N PRO A 178 -8.04 -4.02 21.00
CA PRO A 178 -7.98 -4.24 22.44
C PRO A 178 -8.20 -2.95 23.21
N THR A 179 -8.98 -3.04 24.29
CA THR A 179 -9.16 -1.95 25.24
C THR A 179 -7.87 -1.71 26.03
N ASP A 180 -7.67 -0.48 26.46
CA ASP A 180 -6.55 -0.07 27.31
C ASP A 180 -7.09 0.34 28.68
N VAL A 181 -6.29 0.18 29.74
CA VAL A 181 -6.69 0.62 31.09
C VAL A 181 -6.89 2.14 31.17
N ARG A 182 -6.38 2.89 30.17
CA ARG A 182 -6.47 4.34 30.04
C ARG A 182 -7.59 4.79 29.11
N ASP A 183 -8.55 3.92 28.81
CA ASP A 183 -9.63 4.23 27.86
C ASP A 183 -10.48 5.43 28.27
N ASP A 184 -10.62 5.66 29.57
CA ASP A 184 -11.33 6.78 30.15
C ASP A 184 -10.44 8.02 30.35
N GLU A 185 -9.13 7.91 30.14
CA GLU A 185 -8.20 9.03 30.28
C GLU A 185 -8.23 9.92 29.03
N GLU A 186 -8.34 11.23 29.22
CA GLU A 186 -8.20 12.19 28.13
C GLU A 186 -6.74 12.32 27.69
N GLY A 187 -6.50 12.12 26.40
CA GLY A 187 -5.21 12.32 25.75
C GLY A 187 -5.33 13.29 24.57
N THR A 188 -4.20 13.85 24.13
CA THR A 188 -4.12 14.52 22.82
C THR A 188 -3.61 13.52 21.80
N PHE A 189 -4.47 13.16 20.85
CA PHE A 189 -4.14 12.22 19.79
C PHE A 189 -3.80 12.98 18.51
N GLN A 190 -2.70 12.57 17.87
CA GLN A 190 -2.21 13.13 16.61
C GLN A 190 -2.54 12.16 15.47
N TYR A 191 -3.18 12.68 14.43
CA TYR A 191 -3.40 11.99 13.17
C TYR A 191 -2.44 12.59 12.14
N VAL A 192 -1.75 11.71 11.41
CA VAL A 192 -0.89 12.08 10.28
C VAL A 192 -1.27 11.16 9.13
N LEU A 193 -1.91 11.73 8.10
CA LEU A 193 -2.26 11.01 6.89
C LEU A 193 -1.34 11.47 5.76
N ILE A 194 -0.58 10.52 5.22
CA ILE A 194 0.22 10.71 4.01
C ILE A 194 -0.48 9.94 2.89
N SER A 195 -0.87 10.63 1.84
CA SER A 195 -1.43 10.03 0.64
C SER A 195 -0.61 10.48 -0.56
N TYR A 196 -0.26 9.57 -1.45
CA TYR A 196 0.49 9.89 -2.65
C TYR A 196 0.18 8.92 -3.78
N ARG A 197 0.35 9.41 -5.00
CA ARG A 197 0.26 8.59 -6.20
C ARG A 197 1.57 7.82 -6.40
N VAL A 198 1.49 6.50 -6.37
CA VAL A 198 2.66 5.61 -6.51
C VAL A 198 3.36 5.82 -7.85
N GLU A 199 2.62 6.02 -8.95
CA GLU A 199 3.24 6.20 -10.28
C GLU A 199 4.06 7.51 -10.37
N ASP A 200 3.65 8.57 -9.65
CA ASP A 200 4.42 9.82 -9.60
C ASP A 200 5.77 9.59 -8.86
N ALA A 201 5.78 8.74 -7.83
CA ALA A 201 6.98 8.36 -7.11
C ALA A 201 7.89 7.41 -7.92
N GLU A 202 7.31 6.45 -8.66
CA GLU A 202 8.03 5.57 -9.60
C GLU A 202 8.74 6.39 -10.69
N GLN A 203 8.04 7.35 -11.32
CA GLN A 203 8.59 8.22 -12.37
C GLN A 203 9.79 9.05 -11.91
N LEU A 204 9.87 9.37 -10.61
CA LEU A 204 10.97 10.11 -10.01
C LEU A 204 12.06 9.20 -9.42
N GLY A 205 11.95 7.88 -9.56
CA GLY A 205 12.90 6.91 -9.01
C GLY A 205 12.93 6.86 -7.48
N LEU A 206 11.83 7.25 -6.83
CA LEU A 206 11.71 7.27 -5.36
C LEU A 206 11.31 5.91 -4.78
N ILE A 207 10.89 4.98 -5.64
CA ILE A 207 10.59 3.59 -5.33
C ILE A 207 11.56 2.75 -6.14
N LYS A 208 12.43 2.00 -5.47
CA LYS A 208 13.45 1.15 -6.10
C LYS A 208 13.14 -0.32 -5.88
N SER A 209 13.37 -1.15 -6.89
CA SER A 209 13.33 -2.60 -6.71
C SER A 209 14.64 -3.05 -6.04
N GLU A 210 14.58 -4.04 -5.13
CA GLU A 210 15.79 -4.52 -4.41
C GLU A 210 16.81 -5.23 -5.32
N GLU A 211 16.51 -5.39 -6.61
CA GLU A 211 17.33 -6.10 -7.59
C GLU A 211 17.92 -5.17 -8.67
N ASP A 212 18.01 -3.86 -8.41
CA ASP A 212 18.78 -2.90 -9.23
C ASP A 212 20.21 -2.69 -8.70
#